data_AF-A0A8S2A928-F1
#
_entry.id   AF-A0A8S2A928-F1
#
_cell.length_a   1.000
_cell.length_b   1.000
_cell.length_c   1.000
_cell.angle_alpha   90.00
_cell.angle_beta   90.00
_cell.angle_gamma   90.00
#
_symmetry.space_group_name_H-M   'P 1'
#
loop_
_entity.id
_entity.type
_entity.pdbx_description
1 polymer ?
#
loop_
_entity_poly.entity_id
_entity_poly.type
_entity_poly.pdbx_seq_one_letter_code
_entity_poly.pdbx_strand_id
1 'polypeptide(L)'
;MLFFILFLSIISPVQLVDQRIHHPSKCDHLSRFPTKGFTMVLKVSLSGCGRFKRIQDAIDASIGSSQSKTLILIDFGIYRERVIFPKNKINLVVQGMGYTRTSIEWNNTASSSKGTSESFSVAVFGDKFTAYNISFKNTAPAPNPGAIDAQAVALRVYGDKAAFYGCGFYGNQDTLLDQEGRHFFKECFIEGSIDFIFGNGRSLYEDCTIHSVAKENTLGCITANGKVLPNERAGFVFVNCKITGSAKVWLGRAWRPYASVVFSKTYMSRVVSLDGWNDMGDHKAQRTVYYGEHRCYGPGANHIKRVPYAKQLTDVEAAPFTNISFIDGEQWL
;
A
#
# COMPACT_ATOMS: atom_id res chain seq x y z
N MET A 1 39.73 -53.07 62.83
CA MET A 1 40.75 -52.07 62.44
C MET A 1 40.48 -51.71 60.99
N LEU A 2 40.48 -50.41 60.66
CA LEU A 2 40.11 -49.77 59.38
C LEU A 2 38.61 -49.73 59.05
N PHE A 3 38.04 -48.70 58.40
CA PHE A 3 38.03 -47.23 58.51
C PHE A 3 36.96 -46.77 57.47
N PHE A 4 36.25 -45.66 57.73
CA PHE A 4 35.68 -44.73 56.71
C PHE A 4 34.42 -45.20 55.91
N ILE A 5 33.37 -44.42 55.57
CA ILE A 5 33.02 -42.98 55.57
C ILE A 5 31.49 -42.84 55.75
N LEU A 6 31.08 -41.82 56.50
CA LEU A 6 29.72 -41.29 56.62
C LEU A 6 29.39 -40.44 55.37
N PHE A 7 28.34 -40.76 54.60
CA PHE A 7 27.77 -39.83 53.61
C PHE A 7 26.37 -39.40 54.06
N LEU A 8 26.27 -38.16 54.52
CA LEU A 8 25.03 -37.42 54.72
C LEU A 8 24.52 -36.97 53.34
N SER A 9 23.44 -37.60 52.85
CA SER A 9 22.67 -37.09 51.72
C SER A 9 21.64 -36.09 52.24
N ILE A 10 21.92 -34.79 52.03
CA ILE A 10 20.97 -33.71 52.25
C ILE A 10 19.89 -33.80 51.17
N ILE A 11 18.66 -34.11 51.58
CA ILE A 11 17.47 -34.00 50.72
C ILE A 11 17.12 -32.51 50.66
N SER A 12 17.47 -31.83 49.57
CA SER A 12 16.90 -30.52 49.25
C SER A 12 15.42 -30.70 48.87
N PRO A 13 14.51 -29.83 49.34
CA PRO A 13 13.13 -29.88 48.90
C PRO A 13 13.10 -29.48 47.43
N VAL A 14 12.63 -30.40 46.59
CA VAL A 14 12.25 -30.13 45.20
C VAL A 14 11.30 -28.94 45.22
N GLN A 15 11.78 -27.79 44.74
CA GLN A 15 10.89 -26.69 44.37
C GLN A 15 9.97 -27.24 43.29
N LEU A 16 8.70 -27.45 43.66
CA LEU A 16 7.59 -27.59 42.73
C LEU A 16 7.61 -26.34 41.83
N VAL A 17 8.23 -26.50 40.66
CA VAL A 17 8.01 -25.57 39.55
C VAL A 17 6.54 -25.72 39.20
N ASP A 18 5.74 -24.71 39.54
CA ASP A 18 4.38 -24.53 39.05
C ASP A 18 4.46 -24.33 37.52
N GLN A 19 4.65 -25.42 36.79
CA GLN A 19 4.42 -25.46 35.35
C GLN A 19 2.90 -25.43 35.15
N ARG A 20 2.31 -24.24 35.35
CA ARG A 20 1.04 -23.95 34.70
C ARG A 20 1.32 -24.05 33.21
N ILE A 21 0.84 -25.14 32.61
CA ILE A 21 0.68 -25.27 31.17
C ILE A 21 -0.25 -24.11 30.77
N HIS A 22 0.34 -22.98 30.42
CA HIS A 22 -0.38 -21.82 29.93
C HIS A 22 -0.98 -22.24 28.59
N HIS A 23 -2.19 -22.78 28.62
CA HIS A 23 -2.96 -22.99 27.42
C HIS A 23 -3.14 -21.60 26.82
N PRO A 24 -2.60 -21.35 25.61
CA PRO A 24 -2.71 -20.03 25.03
C PRO A 24 -4.20 -19.70 24.92
N SER A 25 -4.59 -18.56 25.49
CA SER A 25 -5.97 -18.10 25.37
C SER A 25 -6.30 -17.96 23.89
N LYS A 26 -7.59 -18.12 23.54
CA LYS A 26 -8.11 -17.96 22.17
C LYS A 26 -7.65 -16.64 21.50
N CYS A 27 -7.21 -15.64 22.27
CA CYS A 27 -6.88 -14.30 21.82
C CYS A 27 -5.38 -13.92 21.98
N ASP A 28 -4.50 -14.87 22.33
CA ASP A 28 -3.08 -14.57 22.63
C ASP A 28 -2.25 -14.11 21.43
N HIS A 29 -2.71 -14.38 20.19
CA HIS A 29 -1.99 -13.96 18.98
C HIS A 29 -1.91 -12.44 18.86
N LEU A 30 -2.90 -11.68 19.33
CA LEU A 30 -2.89 -10.22 19.35
C LEU A 30 -1.86 -9.65 20.35
N SER A 31 -1.47 -10.43 21.36
CA SER A 31 -0.49 -10.01 22.37
C SER A 31 0.96 -10.12 21.89
N ARG A 32 1.20 -10.73 20.72
CA ARG A 32 2.54 -10.88 20.12
C ARG A 32 3.06 -9.59 19.47
N PHE A 33 2.20 -8.61 19.24
CA PHE A 33 2.59 -7.35 18.61
C PHE A 33 3.23 -6.41 19.63
N PRO A 34 4.40 -5.82 19.32
CA PRO A 34 5.05 -4.88 20.22
C PRO A 34 4.19 -3.62 20.39
N THR A 35 3.86 -3.30 21.63
CA THR A 35 3.05 -2.12 21.99
C THR A 35 3.89 -0.99 22.60
N LYS A 36 5.19 -1.22 22.81
CA LYS A 36 6.10 -0.19 23.33
C LYS A 36 6.20 0.98 22.34
N GLY A 37 6.05 2.20 22.86
CA GLY A 37 6.08 3.43 22.06
C GLY A 37 4.71 3.95 21.60
N PHE A 38 3.63 3.21 21.89
CA PHE A 38 2.26 3.67 21.66
C PHE A 38 1.63 4.15 22.96
N THR A 39 0.93 5.28 22.92
CA THR A 39 0.19 5.80 24.10
C THR A 39 -1.18 5.16 24.24
N MET A 40 -1.69 4.57 23.16
CA MET A 40 -2.99 3.92 23.13
C MET A 40 -2.93 2.72 22.18
N VAL A 41 -3.53 1.61 22.58
CA VAL A 41 -3.67 0.40 21.78
C VAL A 41 -5.14 -0.01 21.75
N LEU A 42 -5.72 -0.07 20.56
CA LEU A 42 -7.09 -0.49 20.33
C LEU A 42 -7.10 -1.80 19.55
N LYS A 43 -7.97 -2.72 19.94
CA LYS A 43 -8.08 -4.04 19.31
C LYS A 43 -9.44 -4.18 18.66
N VAL A 44 -9.44 -4.55 17.38
CA VAL A 44 -10.64 -4.80 16.57
C VAL A 44 -10.68 -6.28 16.22
N SER A 45 -11.74 -6.99 16.57
CA SER A 45 -11.87 -8.43 16.30
C SER A 45 -13.32 -8.83 16.07
N LEU A 46 -13.58 -9.55 14.98
CA LEU A 46 -14.88 -10.15 14.70
C LEU A 46 -15.21 -11.30 15.66
N SER A 47 -14.19 -11.99 16.18
CA SER A 47 -14.33 -13.13 17.09
C SER A 47 -14.42 -12.76 18.57
N GLY A 48 -14.43 -11.46 18.90
CA GLY A 48 -14.52 -10.95 20.27
C GLY A 48 -13.19 -10.87 21.03
N CYS A 49 -12.04 -11.02 20.33
CA CYS A 49 -10.72 -10.89 20.95
C CYS A 49 -10.23 -9.43 21.11
N GLY A 50 -11.11 -8.47 20.85
CA GLY A 50 -10.85 -7.04 20.95
C GLY A 50 -12.08 -6.30 21.46
N ARG A 51 -11.86 -5.06 21.92
CA ARG A 51 -12.93 -4.19 22.44
C ARG A 51 -13.93 -3.79 21.34
N PHE A 52 -13.47 -3.68 20.09
CA PHE A 52 -14.27 -3.22 18.97
C PHE A 52 -14.54 -4.38 18.00
N LYS A 53 -15.73 -4.40 17.40
CA LYS A 53 -16.04 -5.27 16.25
C LYS A 53 -15.82 -4.56 14.92
N ARG A 54 -15.96 -3.23 14.89
CA ARG A 54 -15.78 -2.37 13.73
C ARG A 54 -14.50 -1.56 13.85
N ILE A 55 -13.84 -1.34 12.72
CA ILE A 55 -12.63 -0.55 12.59
C ILE A 55 -12.96 0.93 12.80
N GLN A 56 -14.07 1.41 12.24
CA GLN A 56 -14.48 2.81 12.39
C GLN A 56 -14.68 3.18 13.86
N ASP A 57 -15.32 2.33 14.66
CA ASP A 57 -15.54 2.58 16.09
C ASP A 57 -14.21 2.71 16.87
N ALA A 58 -13.18 1.95 16.49
CA ALA A 58 -11.85 2.08 17.07
C ALA A 58 -11.15 3.38 16.64
N ILE A 59 -11.29 3.79 15.38
CA ILE A 59 -10.77 5.07 14.90
C ILE A 59 -11.46 6.23 15.63
N ASP A 60 -12.77 6.16 15.80
CA ASP A 60 -13.55 7.21 16.47
C ASP A 60 -13.14 7.36 17.94
N ALA A 61 -12.85 6.23 18.61
CA ALA A 61 -12.36 6.20 19.98
C ALA A 61 -10.87 6.61 20.16
N SER A 62 -10.08 6.67 19.09
CA SER A 62 -8.66 7.02 19.20
C SER A 62 -8.43 8.52 19.47
N ILE A 63 -7.26 8.86 20.00
CA ILE A 63 -6.86 10.25 20.21
C ILE A 63 -5.86 10.61 19.10
N GLY A 64 -6.24 11.55 18.23
CA GLY A 64 -5.33 12.09 17.22
C GLY A 64 -4.32 13.05 17.87
N SER A 65 -3.04 12.83 17.64
CA SER A 65 -1.97 13.62 18.25
C SER A 65 -0.72 13.61 17.36
N SER A 66 -0.04 14.75 17.26
CA SER A 66 1.25 14.84 16.57
C SER A 66 2.42 14.35 17.42
N GLN A 67 2.22 14.25 18.75
CA GLN A 67 3.26 13.91 19.74
C GLN A 67 3.22 12.44 20.17
N SER A 68 2.11 11.75 19.95
CA SER A 68 1.92 10.36 20.37
C SER A 68 1.33 9.51 19.27
N LYS A 69 1.60 8.19 19.33
CA LYS A 69 1.10 7.20 18.37
C LYS A 69 -0.03 6.39 19.01
N THR A 70 -1.11 6.19 18.26
CA THR A 70 -2.15 5.21 18.61
C THR A 70 -2.06 4.01 17.67
N LEU A 71 -1.96 2.81 18.24
CA LEU A 71 -1.98 1.55 17.51
C LEU A 71 -3.40 0.98 17.45
N ILE A 72 -3.86 0.62 16.26
CA ILE A 72 -5.08 -0.14 16.02
C ILE A 72 -4.68 -1.52 15.49
N LEU A 73 -4.77 -2.53 16.36
CA LEU A 73 -4.57 -3.93 16.02
C LEU A 73 -5.88 -4.50 15.45
N ILE A 74 -5.83 -4.98 14.22
CA ILE A 74 -6.98 -5.55 13.50
C ILE A 74 -6.73 -7.05 13.34
N ASP A 75 -7.63 -7.83 13.89
CA ASP A 75 -7.56 -9.29 13.91
C ASP A 75 -7.77 -9.91 12.52
N PHE A 76 -7.71 -11.24 12.43
CA PHE A 76 -8.08 -11.99 11.24
C PHE A 76 -9.52 -11.70 10.82
N GLY A 77 -9.74 -11.58 9.51
CA GLY A 77 -11.09 -11.52 8.96
C GLY A 77 -11.25 -10.53 7.81
N ILE A 78 -12.46 -10.55 7.28
CA ILE A 78 -12.94 -9.64 6.25
C ILE A 78 -13.87 -8.64 6.91
N TYR A 79 -13.42 -7.40 7.02
CA TYR A 79 -14.17 -6.30 7.62
C TYR A 79 -14.92 -5.57 6.51
N ARG A 80 -16.22 -5.89 6.36
CA ARG A 80 -17.09 -5.29 5.34
C ARG A 80 -17.68 -3.98 5.82
N GLU A 81 -16.90 -2.92 5.71
CA GLU A 81 -17.34 -1.56 6.03
C GLU A 81 -16.51 -0.53 5.27
N ARG A 82 -17.14 0.61 4.97
CA ARG A 82 -16.43 1.79 4.48
C ARG A 82 -15.75 2.49 5.67
N VAL A 83 -14.45 2.75 5.57
CA VAL A 83 -13.62 3.29 6.67
C VAL A 83 -13.03 4.65 6.30
N ILE A 84 -13.04 5.58 7.24
CA ILE A 84 -12.41 6.89 7.10
C ILE A 84 -11.47 7.12 8.28
N PHE A 85 -10.21 7.44 7.97
CA PHE A 85 -9.26 8.03 8.92
C PHE A 85 -9.28 9.55 8.72
N PRO A 86 -10.06 10.30 9.52
CA PRO A 86 -10.29 11.73 9.28
C PRO A 86 -9.05 12.57 9.59
N LYS A 87 -9.02 13.81 9.08
CA LYS A 87 -7.86 14.73 9.18
C LYS A 87 -7.35 14.95 10.62
N ASN A 88 -8.25 14.96 11.60
CA ASN A 88 -7.91 15.15 13.00
C ASN A 88 -7.30 13.91 13.67
N LYS A 89 -7.22 12.76 12.99
CA LYS A 89 -6.68 11.50 13.50
C LYS A 89 -5.27 11.28 12.95
N ILE A 90 -4.35 12.10 13.44
CA ILE A 90 -2.93 12.11 13.06
C ILE A 90 -2.16 11.00 13.78
N ASN A 91 -1.13 10.46 13.14
CA ASN A 91 -0.16 9.51 13.74
C ASN A 91 -0.78 8.18 14.19
N LEU A 92 -1.79 7.71 13.44
CA LEU A 92 -2.40 6.39 13.64
C LEU A 92 -1.57 5.32 12.95
N VAL A 93 -1.31 4.23 13.67
CA VAL A 93 -0.70 3.02 13.15
C VAL A 93 -1.72 1.90 13.15
N VAL A 94 -1.91 1.26 12.00
CA VAL A 94 -2.81 0.12 11.81
C VAL A 94 -1.97 -1.13 11.55
N GLN A 95 -2.30 -2.21 12.24
CA GLN A 95 -1.60 -3.48 12.11
C GLN A 95 -2.62 -4.60 11.90
N GLY A 96 -2.64 -5.18 10.70
CA GLY A 96 -3.37 -6.41 10.41
C GLY A 96 -2.54 -7.67 10.69
N MET A 97 -3.11 -8.83 10.38
CA MET A 97 -2.48 -10.14 10.62
C MET A 97 -1.82 -10.77 9.38
N GLY A 98 -1.60 -9.97 8.34
CA GLY A 98 -1.13 -10.39 7.02
C GLY A 98 -2.09 -9.91 5.94
N TYR A 99 -1.56 -9.40 4.83
CA TYR A 99 -2.41 -8.87 3.74
C TYR A 99 -3.35 -9.92 3.13
N THR A 100 -3.02 -11.22 3.23
CA THR A 100 -3.90 -12.30 2.80
C THR A 100 -4.93 -12.74 3.85
N ARG A 101 -4.82 -12.25 5.10
CA ARG A 101 -5.58 -12.75 6.26
C ARG A 101 -6.46 -11.70 6.96
N THR A 102 -6.18 -10.42 6.71
CA THR A 102 -6.96 -9.29 7.22
C THR A 102 -7.24 -8.33 6.07
N SER A 103 -8.52 -8.05 5.79
CA SER A 103 -8.93 -7.08 4.76
C SER A 103 -10.07 -6.17 5.21
N ILE A 104 -10.04 -4.93 4.71
CA ILE A 104 -11.16 -3.99 4.74
C ILE A 104 -11.75 -3.94 3.34
N GLU A 105 -13.05 -4.19 3.22
CA GLU A 105 -13.72 -4.36 1.94
C GLU A 105 -15.00 -3.52 1.84
N TRP A 106 -15.15 -2.81 0.73
CA TRP A 106 -16.39 -2.19 0.29
C TRP A 106 -16.55 -2.37 -1.24
N ASN A 107 -17.59 -1.84 -1.86
CA ASN A 107 -17.89 -2.12 -3.27
C ASN A 107 -18.54 -0.95 -4.04
N ASN A 108 -18.34 0.29 -3.58
CA ASN A 108 -18.86 1.44 -4.31
C ASN A 108 -18.15 1.60 -5.66
N THR A 109 -18.90 1.97 -6.69
CA THR A 109 -18.40 2.52 -7.95
C THR A 109 -18.56 4.03 -7.97
N ALA A 110 -17.99 4.72 -8.95
CA ALA A 110 -18.22 6.14 -9.17
C ALA A 110 -19.72 6.44 -9.39
N SER A 111 -20.45 5.54 -10.07
CA SER A 111 -21.90 5.64 -10.30
C SER A 111 -22.74 5.42 -9.04
N SER A 112 -22.35 4.50 -8.16
CA SER A 112 -23.03 4.28 -6.88
C SER A 112 -22.57 5.27 -5.79
N SER A 113 -21.70 6.21 -6.15
CA SER A 113 -21.19 7.25 -5.28
C SER A 113 -21.26 8.60 -5.99
N LYS A 114 -20.71 9.65 -5.39
CA LYS A 114 -20.68 10.99 -5.99
C LYS A 114 -19.41 11.17 -6.82
N GLY A 115 -19.12 10.20 -7.70
CA GLY A 115 -17.93 10.15 -8.54
C GLY A 115 -16.76 9.36 -7.94
N THR A 116 -15.70 9.16 -8.74
CA THR A 116 -14.55 8.30 -8.43
C THR A 116 -13.97 8.51 -7.04
N SER A 117 -13.74 9.77 -6.64
CA SER A 117 -13.10 10.07 -5.35
C SER A 117 -13.93 9.66 -4.14
N GLU A 118 -15.24 9.45 -4.30
CA GLU A 118 -16.17 9.01 -3.24
C GLU A 118 -16.52 7.52 -3.32
N SER A 119 -15.95 6.79 -4.29
CA SER A 119 -16.12 5.35 -4.44
C SER A 119 -15.23 4.53 -3.48
N PHE A 120 -14.40 5.19 -2.67
CA PHE A 120 -13.42 4.54 -1.82
C PHE A 120 -14.02 3.52 -0.86
N SER A 121 -13.29 2.43 -0.64
CA SER A 121 -13.54 1.52 0.48
C SER A 121 -12.91 2.05 1.76
N VAL A 122 -11.67 2.57 1.65
CA VAL A 122 -10.97 3.25 2.74
C VAL A 122 -10.45 4.62 2.28
N ALA A 123 -10.59 5.64 3.13
CA ALA A 123 -9.95 6.95 2.92
C ALA A 123 -9.05 7.33 4.10
N VAL A 124 -7.82 7.76 3.79
CA VAL A 124 -6.82 8.25 4.74
C VAL A 124 -6.60 9.74 4.53
N PHE A 125 -7.23 10.55 5.37
CA PHE A 125 -7.07 12.01 5.37
C PHE A 125 -6.14 12.52 6.47
N GLY A 126 -5.90 11.74 7.52
CA GLY A 126 -4.99 12.08 8.62
C GLY A 126 -3.52 11.90 8.25
N ASP A 127 -2.69 12.86 8.65
CA ASP A 127 -1.25 12.82 8.39
C ASP A 127 -0.53 11.78 9.25
N LYS A 128 0.68 11.37 8.81
CA LYS A 128 1.55 10.41 9.52
C LYS A 128 0.88 9.05 9.77
N PHE A 129 -0.01 8.66 8.87
CA PHE A 129 -0.67 7.35 8.93
C PHE A 129 0.34 6.24 8.61
N THR A 130 0.26 5.10 9.31
CA THR A 130 1.03 3.92 8.92
C THR A 130 0.16 2.67 8.94
N ALA A 131 0.25 1.83 7.91
CA ALA A 131 -0.39 0.53 7.89
C ALA A 131 0.62 -0.60 7.67
N TYR A 132 0.42 -1.69 8.39
CA TYR A 132 1.20 -2.92 8.28
C TYR A 132 0.29 -4.11 8.01
N ASN A 133 0.66 -4.96 7.05
CA ASN A 133 0.15 -6.32 6.91
C ASN A 133 -1.39 -6.41 6.87
N ILE A 134 -2.03 -5.53 6.11
CA ILE A 134 -3.49 -5.48 5.92
C ILE A 134 -3.82 -5.16 4.46
N SER A 135 -4.97 -5.63 3.99
CA SER A 135 -5.46 -5.33 2.65
C SER A 135 -6.62 -4.34 2.62
N PHE A 136 -6.59 -3.46 1.64
CA PHE A 136 -7.68 -2.55 1.28
C PHE A 136 -8.27 -3.03 -0.06
N LYS A 137 -9.57 -3.29 -0.11
CA LYS A 137 -10.19 -3.82 -1.33
C LYS A 137 -11.47 -3.09 -1.69
N ASN A 138 -11.62 -2.80 -2.97
CA ASN A 138 -12.92 -2.54 -3.57
C ASN A 138 -13.35 -3.77 -4.37
N THR A 139 -14.46 -4.39 -3.97
CA THR A 139 -14.97 -5.62 -4.57
C THR A 139 -16.03 -5.36 -5.63
N ALA A 140 -16.15 -4.12 -6.15
CA ALA A 140 -16.97 -3.86 -7.32
C ALA A 140 -16.50 -4.74 -8.51
N PRO A 141 -17.43 -5.28 -9.31
CA PRO A 141 -17.09 -6.14 -10.43
C PRO A 141 -16.24 -5.39 -11.46
N ALA A 142 -15.37 -6.12 -12.17
CA ALA A 142 -14.60 -5.56 -13.26
C ALA A 142 -15.55 -4.95 -14.31
N PRO A 143 -15.36 -3.69 -14.72
CA PRO A 143 -16.25 -3.06 -15.68
C PRO A 143 -16.17 -3.75 -17.05
N ASN A 144 -17.30 -3.78 -17.74
CA ASN A 144 -17.31 -4.08 -19.17
C ASN A 144 -16.62 -2.94 -19.95
N PRO A 145 -15.96 -3.22 -21.08
CA PRO A 145 -15.40 -2.17 -21.93
C PRO A 145 -16.46 -1.10 -22.27
N GLY A 146 -16.10 0.18 -22.09
CA GLY A 146 -17.00 1.31 -22.36
C GLY A 146 -18.01 1.62 -21.25
N ALA A 147 -17.97 0.92 -20.11
CA ALA A 147 -18.82 1.26 -18.96
C ALA A 147 -18.53 2.69 -18.47
N ILE A 148 -19.60 3.44 -18.22
CA ILE A 148 -19.55 4.80 -17.68
C ILE A 148 -19.59 4.72 -16.15
N ASP A 149 -18.77 5.54 -15.49
CA ASP A 149 -18.73 5.70 -14.02
C ASP A 149 -18.53 4.39 -13.23
N ALA A 150 -17.71 3.48 -13.76
CA ALA A 150 -17.43 2.18 -13.15
C ALA A 150 -16.11 2.12 -12.35
N GLN A 151 -15.42 3.25 -12.20
CA GLN A 151 -14.23 3.39 -11.36
C GLN A 151 -14.56 3.01 -9.91
N ALA A 152 -13.65 2.32 -9.21
CA ALA A 152 -13.94 1.77 -7.90
C ALA A 152 -12.69 1.75 -7.01
N VAL A 153 -12.57 2.76 -6.15
CA VAL A 153 -11.37 2.98 -5.34
C VAL A 153 -11.32 2.04 -4.13
N ALA A 154 -10.21 1.33 -3.96
CA ALA A 154 -9.94 0.51 -2.76
C ALA A 154 -9.39 1.37 -1.63
N LEU A 155 -8.36 2.15 -1.91
CA LEU A 155 -7.79 3.12 -0.99
C LEU A 155 -7.69 4.49 -1.65
N ARG A 156 -8.16 5.52 -0.95
CA ARG A 156 -7.87 6.92 -1.21
C ARG A 156 -6.93 7.44 -0.12
N VAL A 157 -5.76 7.94 -0.49
CA VAL A 157 -4.79 8.52 0.45
C VAL A 157 -4.55 9.99 0.11
N TYR A 158 -4.64 10.84 1.13
CA TYR A 158 -4.53 12.30 1.04
C TYR A 158 -3.66 12.90 2.14
N GLY A 159 -3.65 12.28 3.33
CA GLY A 159 -2.84 12.75 4.46
C GLY A 159 -1.36 12.63 4.16
N ASP A 160 -0.59 13.69 4.48
CA ASP A 160 0.85 13.72 4.20
C ASP A 160 1.59 12.73 5.10
N LYS A 161 2.71 12.18 4.61
CA LYS A 161 3.59 11.24 5.35
C LYS A 161 2.89 9.92 5.68
N ALA A 162 2.11 9.37 4.76
CA ALA A 162 1.50 8.05 4.93
C ALA A 162 2.43 6.93 4.46
N ALA A 163 2.59 5.87 5.27
CA ALA A 163 3.41 4.71 4.93
C ALA A 163 2.63 3.39 5.00
N PHE A 164 2.95 2.47 4.08
CA PHE A 164 2.30 1.17 3.95
C PHE A 164 3.37 0.09 3.79
N TYR A 165 3.32 -0.94 4.65
CA TYR A 165 4.33 -2.00 4.69
C TYR A 165 3.66 -3.37 4.61
N GLY A 166 4.01 -4.17 3.59
CA GLY A 166 3.43 -5.50 3.43
C GLY A 166 1.91 -5.48 3.23
N CYS A 167 1.36 -4.37 2.70
CA CYS A 167 -0.06 -4.17 2.49
C CYS A 167 -0.52 -4.67 1.12
N GLY A 168 -1.82 -4.99 1.02
CA GLY A 168 -2.47 -5.37 -0.22
C GLY A 168 -3.49 -4.33 -0.68
N PHE A 169 -3.56 -4.08 -1.98
CA PHE A 169 -4.51 -3.15 -2.60
C PHE A 169 -5.17 -3.86 -3.77
N TYR A 170 -6.49 -4.07 -3.69
CA TYR A 170 -7.22 -4.90 -4.65
C TYR A 170 -8.40 -4.14 -5.24
N GLY A 171 -8.50 -4.14 -6.56
CA GLY A 171 -9.58 -3.51 -7.30
C GLY A 171 -9.46 -3.79 -8.79
N ASN A 172 -10.17 -3.01 -9.60
CA ASN A 172 -10.11 -3.06 -11.05
C ASN A 172 -9.63 -1.71 -11.58
N GLN A 173 -10.55 -0.88 -12.05
CA GLN A 173 -10.24 0.48 -12.48
C GLN A 173 -10.14 1.39 -11.25
N ASP A 174 -9.08 2.19 -11.20
CA ASP A 174 -8.82 3.21 -10.16
C ASP A 174 -8.63 2.63 -8.74
N THR A 175 -7.92 1.49 -8.59
CA THR A 175 -7.73 0.82 -7.29
C THR A 175 -7.15 1.73 -6.20
N LEU A 176 -6.03 2.40 -6.46
CA LEU A 176 -5.31 3.24 -5.51
C LEU A 176 -5.32 4.69 -5.96
N LEU A 177 -6.14 5.50 -5.29
CA LEU A 177 -6.14 6.95 -5.42
C LEU A 177 -5.08 7.53 -4.46
N ASP A 178 -3.85 7.61 -4.97
CA ASP A 178 -2.72 8.29 -4.36
C ASP A 178 -2.82 9.80 -4.60
N GLN A 179 -3.77 10.43 -3.88
CA GLN A 179 -4.34 11.72 -4.28
C GLN A 179 -3.37 12.89 -4.13
N GLU A 180 -2.76 13.03 -2.96
CA GLU A 180 -1.92 14.19 -2.59
C GLU A 180 -1.10 13.84 -1.35
N GLY A 181 0.08 14.45 -1.18
CA GLY A 181 0.95 14.23 -0.03
C GLY A 181 2.19 13.40 -0.37
N ARG A 182 3.05 13.15 0.62
CA ARG A 182 4.21 12.27 0.51
C ARG A 182 3.88 10.89 1.03
N HIS A 183 4.03 9.87 0.21
CA HIS A 183 3.69 8.50 0.58
C HIS A 183 4.81 7.51 0.33
N PHE A 184 4.83 6.46 1.15
CA PHE A 184 5.77 5.36 1.02
C PHE A 184 5.04 4.02 1.02
N PHE A 185 5.29 3.20 0.01
CA PHE A 185 4.73 1.86 -0.10
C PHE A 185 5.90 0.88 -0.21
N LYS A 186 6.05 0.00 0.78
CA LYS A 186 7.15 -0.97 0.83
C LYS A 186 6.63 -2.39 0.91
N GLU A 187 7.15 -3.27 0.06
CA GLU A 187 6.79 -4.69 0.03
C GLU A 187 5.28 -4.93 -0.15
N CYS A 188 4.60 -4.00 -0.83
CA CYS A 188 3.15 -4.05 -1.04
C CYS A 188 2.78 -4.86 -2.29
N PHE A 189 1.56 -5.38 -2.31
CA PHE A 189 0.92 -5.97 -3.48
C PHE A 189 -0.20 -5.06 -3.97
N ILE A 190 -0.12 -4.57 -5.22
CA ILE A 190 -1.11 -3.67 -5.80
C ILE A 190 -1.69 -4.30 -7.07
N GLU A 191 -3.01 -4.44 -7.11
CA GLU A 191 -3.75 -5.09 -8.19
C GLU A 191 -4.79 -4.17 -8.83
N GLY A 192 -4.85 -4.16 -10.16
CA GLY A 192 -5.92 -3.49 -10.90
C GLY A 192 -5.78 -3.60 -12.41
N SER A 193 -6.59 -2.85 -13.15
CA SER A 193 -6.67 -2.94 -14.61
C SER A 193 -6.33 -1.63 -15.30
N ILE A 194 -7.17 -0.60 -15.14
CA ILE A 194 -7.02 0.73 -15.77
C ILE A 194 -6.74 1.75 -14.69
N ASP A 195 -5.68 2.55 -14.88
CA ASP A 195 -5.28 3.66 -14.01
C ASP A 195 -5.24 3.28 -12.53
N PHE A 196 -4.84 2.05 -12.24
CA PHE A 196 -5.06 1.49 -10.91
C PHE A 196 -4.12 2.06 -9.84
N ILE A 197 -3.15 2.88 -10.22
CA ILE A 197 -2.41 3.80 -9.35
C ILE A 197 -2.50 5.20 -9.95
N PHE A 198 -3.29 6.09 -9.35
CA PHE A 198 -3.57 7.41 -9.91
C PHE A 198 -3.68 8.49 -8.84
N GLY A 199 -3.56 9.76 -9.23
CA GLY A 199 -3.56 10.89 -8.30
C GLY A 199 -2.32 11.77 -8.43
N ASN A 200 -2.14 12.72 -7.51
CA ASN A 200 -1.08 13.73 -7.53
C ASN A 200 -0.12 13.62 -6.32
N GLY A 201 0.01 12.44 -5.72
CA GLY A 201 0.99 12.18 -4.67
C GLY A 201 2.44 12.30 -5.13
N ARG A 202 3.33 12.56 -4.16
CA ARG A 202 4.80 12.41 -4.28
C ARG A 202 5.17 11.11 -3.57
N SER A 203 5.26 10.02 -4.34
CA SER A 203 5.21 8.68 -3.76
C SER A 203 6.34 7.78 -4.23
N LEU A 204 6.90 7.04 -3.28
CA LEU A 204 7.89 6.01 -3.54
C LEU A 204 7.29 4.63 -3.24
N TYR A 205 7.28 3.78 -4.26
CA TYR A 205 6.90 2.38 -4.21
C TYR A 205 8.20 1.56 -4.27
N GLU A 206 8.58 0.92 -3.18
CA GLU A 206 9.80 0.13 -3.06
C GLU A 206 9.45 -1.35 -2.84
N ASP A 207 10.14 -2.26 -3.56
CA ASP A 207 9.97 -3.71 -3.41
C ASP A 207 8.52 -4.21 -3.61
N CYS A 208 7.70 -3.44 -4.34
CA CYS A 208 6.29 -3.75 -4.54
C CYS A 208 6.06 -4.74 -5.70
N THR A 209 5.03 -5.56 -5.60
CA THR A 209 4.47 -6.30 -6.73
C THR A 209 3.28 -5.54 -7.30
N ILE A 210 3.36 -5.20 -8.57
CA ILE A 210 2.34 -4.51 -9.35
C ILE A 210 1.71 -5.54 -10.29
N HIS A 211 0.46 -5.93 -10.03
CA HIS A 211 -0.22 -7.01 -10.73
C HIS A 211 -1.40 -6.49 -11.55
N SER A 212 -1.30 -6.61 -12.87
CA SER A 212 -2.41 -6.26 -13.76
C SER A 212 -3.39 -7.42 -13.93
N VAL A 213 -4.66 -7.13 -13.67
CA VAL A 213 -5.81 -8.00 -13.97
C VAL A 213 -6.59 -7.53 -15.21
N ALA A 214 -5.96 -6.70 -16.05
CA ALA A 214 -6.52 -6.35 -17.36
C ALA A 214 -6.77 -7.61 -18.21
N LYS A 215 -7.79 -7.53 -19.07
CA LYS A 215 -8.20 -8.61 -19.99
C LYS A 215 -7.73 -8.30 -21.41
N GLU A 216 -7.57 -9.30 -22.26
CA GLU A 216 -7.03 -9.11 -23.63
C GLU A 216 -7.79 -8.10 -24.49
N ASN A 217 -9.10 -7.91 -24.23
CA ASN A 217 -9.93 -6.93 -24.91
C ASN A 217 -9.90 -5.52 -24.28
N THR A 218 -9.16 -5.33 -23.19
CA THR A 218 -9.05 -4.08 -22.46
C THR A 218 -7.58 -3.79 -22.17
N LEU A 219 -7.00 -2.82 -22.87
CA LEU A 219 -5.63 -2.41 -22.58
C LEU A 219 -5.56 -1.77 -21.18
N GLY A 220 -4.77 -2.37 -20.29
CA GLY A 220 -4.59 -1.85 -18.95
C GLY A 220 -3.62 -0.68 -18.89
N CYS A 221 -3.61 0.00 -17.77
CA CYS A 221 -2.71 1.12 -17.50
C CYS A 221 -2.35 1.11 -16.01
N ILE A 222 -1.06 1.05 -15.70
CA ILE A 222 -0.60 1.00 -14.30
C ILE A 222 -0.79 2.37 -13.65
N THR A 223 -0.29 3.42 -14.28
CA THR A 223 -0.27 4.75 -13.66
C THR A 223 -1.04 5.82 -14.44
N ALA A 224 -1.72 6.69 -13.70
CA ALA A 224 -2.28 7.94 -14.21
C ALA A 224 -1.90 9.08 -13.24
N ASN A 225 -0.68 9.60 -13.39
CA ASN A 225 -0.19 10.67 -12.53
C ASN A 225 -0.84 12.02 -12.88
N GLY A 226 -1.29 12.72 -11.85
CA GLY A 226 -2.13 13.91 -11.92
C GLY A 226 -1.39 15.23 -11.81
N LYS A 227 -0.07 15.27 -12.05
CA LYS A 227 0.73 16.49 -11.92
C LYS A 227 0.37 17.54 -12.98
N VAL A 228 0.03 18.75 -12.52
CA VAL A 228 -0.53 19.81 -13.37
C VAL A 228 0.48 20.92 -13.67
N LEU A 229 1.36 21.27 -12.73
CA LEU A 229 2.33 22.35 -12.88
C LEU A 229 3.78 21.82 -12.93
N PRO A 230 4.69 22.48 -13.65
CA PRO A 230 6.09 22.03 -13.79
C PRO A 230 6.84 21.96 -12.45
N ASN A 231 6.56 22.91 -11.55
CA ASN A 231 7.22 23.07 -10.25
C ASN A 231 6.59 22.22 -9.12
N GLU A 232 5.49 21.51 -9.37
CA GLU A 232 4.98 20.51 -8.44
C GLU A 232 6.01 19.39 -8.25
N ARG A 233 6.25 18.98 -7.01
CA ARG A 233 7.16 17.87 -6.69
C ARG A 233 6.45 16.50 -6.71
N ALA A 234 5.19 16.48 -7.12
CA ALA A 234 4.40 15.25 -7.29
C ALA A 234 5.01 14.33 -8.35
N GLY A 235 4.76 13.03 -8.21
CA GLY A 235 5.26 12.00 -9.10
C GLY A 235 5.27 10.65 -8.43
N PHE A 236 5.21 9.59 -9.24
CA PHE A 236 5.27 8.21 -8.77
C PHE A 236 6.58 7.56 -9.15
N VAL A 237 7.31 7.05 -8.16
CA VAL A 237 8.58 6.37 -8.38
C VAL A 237 8.49 4.93 -7.90
N PHE A 238 8.86 3.99 -8.75
CA PHE A 238 8.86 2.56 -8.47
C PHE A 238 10.30 2.05 -8.49
N VAL A 239 10.78 1.52 -7.35
CA VAL A 239 12.16 1.05 -7.18
C VAL A 239 12.14 -0.42 -6.78
N ASN A 240 12.89 -1.24 -7.52
CA ASN A 240 12.99 -2.68 -7.26
C ASN A 240 11.63 -3.41 -7.25
N CYS A 241 10.67 -2.90 -8.01
CA CYS A 241 9.34 -3.49 -8.11
C CYS A 241 9.28 -4.63 -9.14
N LYS A 242 8.14 -5.32 -9.18
CA LYS A 242 7.83 -6.36 -10.16
C LYS A 242 6.48 -6.09 -10.84
N ILE A 243 6.46 -5.99 -12.17
CA ILE A 243 5.24 -5.86 -12.98
C ILE A 243 4.85 -7.22 -13.58
N THR A 244 3.64 -7.67 -13.25
CA THR A 244 3.07 -8.96 -13.66
C THR A 244 1.63 -8.80 -14.15
N GLY A 245 1.08 -9.82 -14.79
CA GLY A 245 -0.30 -9.86 -15.25
C GLY A 245 -0.49 -10.85 -16.41
N SER A 246 -1.66 -10.83 -17.04
CA SER A 246 -1.98 -11.67 -18.20
C SER A 246 -2.07 -10.91 -19.51
N ALA A 247 -2.73 -9.75 -19.53
CA ALA A 247 -2.95 -8.94 -20.73
C ALA A 247 -1.99 -7.75 -20.84
N LYS A 248 -2.04 -7.04 -21.97
CA LYS A 248 -1.20 -5.86 -22.20
C LYS A 248 -1.52 -4.71 -21.26
N VAL A 249 -0.46 -3.99 -20.86
CA VAL A 249 -0.55 -2.77 -20.05
C VAL A 249 0.44 -1.70 -20.49
N TRP A 250 0.01 -0.44 -20.41
CA TRP A 250 0.94 0.68 -20.34
C TRP A 250 1.48 0.86 -18.92
N LEU A 251 2.74 1.30 -18.82
CA LEU A 251 3.38 1.76 -17.58
C LEU A 251 2.65 2.99 -17.02
N GLY A 252 2.17 3.85 -17.90
CA GLY A 252 1.34 4.98 -17.50
C GLY A 252 0.75 5.75 -18.67
N ARG A 253 -0.22 6.61 -18.35
CA ARG A 253 -0.79 7.57 -19.29
C ARG A 253 -0.93 8.98 -18.73
N ALA A 254 -0.87 9.97 -19.62
CA ALA A 254 -0.78 11.39 -19.27
C ALA A 254 -2.12 11.97 -18.80
N TRP A 255 -2.57 11.61 -17.59
CA TRP A 255 -3.82 12.13 -17.03
C TRP A 255 -3.81 13.66 -16.88
N ARG A 256 -2.63 14.24 -16.66
CA ARG A 256 -2.38 15.68 -16.61
C ARG A 256 -1.09 16.05 -17.36
N PRO A 257 -0.92 17.32 -17.79
CA PRO A 257 0.15 17.69 -18.73
C PRO A 257 1.57 17.42 -18.24
N TYR A 258 1.83 17.44 -16.93
CA TYR A 258 3.17 17.23 -16.36
C TYR A 258 3.28 15.88 -15.62
N ALA A 259 2.44 14.91 -15.99
CA ALA A 259 2.47 13.56 -15.42
C ALA A 259 3.91 13.04 -15.33
N SER A 260 4.32 12.67 -14.12
CA SER A 260 5.70 12.32 -13.79
C SER A 260 5.76 10.95 -13.14
N VAL A 261 6.39 9.99 -13.83
CA VAL A 261 6.49 8.59 -13.40
C VAL A 261 7.86 8.03 -13.73
N VAL A 262 8.50 7.35 -12.78
CA VAL A 262 9.80 6.70 -12.97
C VAL A 262 9.74 5.25 -12.50
N PHE A 263 10.16 4.32 -13.35
CA PHE A 263 10.44 2.94 -12.98
C PHE A 263 11.96 2.73 -12.96
N SER A 264 12.50 2.25 -11.84
CA SER A 264 13.92 1.99 -11.65
C SER A 264 14.15 0.60 -11.10
N LYS A 265 15.09 -0.13 -11.71
CA LYS A 265 15.45 -1.51 -11.34
C LYS A 265 14.21 -2.44 -11.24
N THR A 266 13.18 -2.15 -12.02
CA THR A 266 11.90 -2.85 -11.96
C THR A 266 11.89 -4.00 -12.96
N TYR A 267 11.48 -5.19 -12.51
CA TYR A 267 11.21 -6.31 -13.42
C TYR A 267 9.91 -6.06 -14.18
N MET A 268 9.96 -6.15 -15.50
CA MET A 268 8.82 -6.02 -16.40
C MET A 268 8.58 -7.34 -17.12
N SER A 269 7.48 -8.03 -16.80
CA SER A 269 7.04 -9.19 -17.58
C SER A 269 6.53 -8.77 -18.97
N ARG A 270 6.24 -9.75 -19.83
CA ARG A 270 5.82 -9.54 -21.24
C ARG A 270 4.51 -8.76 -21.41
N VAL A 271 3.82 -8.46 -20.32
CA VAL A 271 2.57 -7.69 -20.28
C VAL A 271 2.79 -6.22 -20.65
N VAL A 272 3.97 -5.67 -20.38
CA VAL A 272 4.24 -4.27 -20.72
C VAL A 272 4.17 -4.12 -22.25
N SER A 273 3.37 -3.15 -22.70
CA SER A 273 3.23 -2.81 -24.11
C SER A 273 4.54 -2.26 -24.68
N LEU A 274 4.75 -2.43 -25.99
CA LEU A 274 6.02 -2.07 -26.63
C LEU A 274 6.27 -0.56 -26.62
N ASP A 275 5.21 0.21 -26.88
CA ASP A 275 5.14 1.67 -26.75
C ASP A 275 5.32 2.14 -25.30
N GLY A 276 4.88 1.33 -24.33
CA GLY A 276 5.12 1.45 -22.90
C GLY A 276 4.30 2.55 -22.21
N TRP A 277 4.08 3.69 -22.88
CA TRP A 277 3.42 4.86 -22.33
C TRP A 277 2.40 5.43 -23.31
N ASN A 278 1.42 6.18 -22.81
CA ASN A 278 0.36 6.78 -23.61
C ASN A 278 0.14 8.26 -23.23
N ASP A 279 -0.17 9.11 -24.21
CA ASP A 279 -0.38 10.55 -24.03
C ASP A 279 -1.87 10.92 -23.91
N MET A 280 -2.75 9.92 -23.90
CA MET A 280 -4.21 10.06 -23.99
C MET A 280 -4.70 10.90 -25.19
N GLY A 281 -3.91 10.95 -26.27
CA GLY A 281 -4.22 11.77 -27.44
C GLY A 281 -3.90 13.27 -27.27
N ASP A 282 -3.30 13.69 -26.16
CA ASP A 282 -2.81 15.06 -25.99
C ASP A 282 -1.33 15.16 -26.38
N HIS A 283 -1.07 15.48 -27.65
CA HIS A 283 0.29 15.68 -28.16
C HIS A 283 1.07 16.80 -27.44
N LYS A 284 0.40 17.74 -26.77
CA LYS A 284 1.10 18.79 -26.01
C LYS A 284 1.76 18.20 -24.76
N ALA A 285 1.11 17.23 -24.11
CA ALA A 285 1.63 16.55 -22.93
C ALA A 285 2.96 15.85 -23.22
N GLN A 286 3.19 15.36 -24.44
CA GLN A 286 4.45 14.71 -24.84
C GLN A 286 5.69 15.59 -24.59
N ARG A 287 5.54 16.93 -24.58
CA ARG A 287 6.64 17.87 -24.33
C ARG A 287 6.93 18.09 -22.85
N THR A 288 6.00 17.74 -21.97
CA THR A 288 5.98 18.16 -20.56
C THR A 288 5.94 16.99 -19.58
N VAL A 289 5.47 15.81 -19.99
CA VAL A 289 5.53 14.60 -19.16
C VAL A 289 6.97 14.19 -18.85
N TYR A 290 7.14 13.54 -17.70
CA TYR A 290 8.40 12.92 -17.32
C TYR A 290 8.18 11.43 -17.13
N TYR A 291 8.43 10.65 -18.19
CA TYR A 291 8.35 9.19 -18.15
C TYR A 291 9.74 8.59 -18.25
N GLY A 292 10.22 8.03 -17.14
CA GLY A 292 11.57 7.50 -17.02
C GLY A 292 11.59 6.00 -16.75
N GLU A 293 12.44 5.29 -17.47
CA GLU A 293 12.84 3.92 -17.15
C GLU A 293 14.36 3.90 -16.88
N HIS A 294 14.79 3.24 -15.80
CA HIS A 294 16.19 3.15 -15.39
C HIS A 294 16.54 1.73 -14.99
N ARG A 295 17.43 1.07 -15.75
CA ARG A 295 17.87 -0.32 -15.48
C ARG A 295 16.70 -1.30 -15.23
N CYS A 296 15.55 -1.06 -15.87
CA CYS A 296 14.45 -2.01 -15.88
C CYS A 296 14.85 -3.25 -16.68
N TYR A 297 14.35 -4.42 -16.29
CA TYR A 297 14.78 -5.70 -16.87
C TYR A 297 13.60 -6.67 -17.03
N GLY A 298 13.83 -7.77 -17.75
CA GLY A 298 12.78 -8.73 -18.10
C GLY A 298 12.18 -8.50 -19.48
N PRO A 299 11.30 -9.42 -19.94
CA PRO A 299 10.84 -9.45 -21.33
C PRO A 299 10.00 -8.24 -21.77
N GLY A 300 9.42 -7.48 -20.84
CA GLY A 300 8.69 -6.24 -21.11
C GLY A 300 9.53 -4.97 -21.08
N ALA A 301 10.80 -5.05 -20.66
CA ALA A 301 11.67 -3.89 -20.46
C ALA A 301 12.40 -3.42 -21.73
N ASN A 302 12.21 -4.09 -22.88
CA ASN A 302 12.83 -3.65 -24.12
C ASN A 302 12.26 -2.29 -24.55
N HIS A 303 13.11 -1.27 -24.52
CA HIS A 303 12.71 0.11 -24.75
C HIS A 303 12.81 0.57 -26.21
N ILE A 304 13.29 -0.25 -27.15
CA ILE A 304 13.55 0.13 -28.55
C ILE A 304 12.29 0.69 -29.25
N LYS A 305 11.11 0.19 -28.85
CA LYS A 305 9.82 0.58 -29.42
C LYS A 305 9.01 1.53 -28.54
N ARG A 306 9.61 2.08 -27.48
CA ARG A 306 8.94 3.05 -26.62
C ARG A 306 8.56 4.29 -27.41
N VAL A 307 7.53 4.96 -26.96
CA VAL A 307 7.17 6.28 -27.48
C VAL A 307 8.37 7.25 -27.39
N PRO A 308 8.55 8.16 -28.36
CA PRO A 308 9.76 9.02 -28.42
C PRO A 308 9.95 9.98 -27.25
N TYR A 309 8.88 10.26 -26.49
CA TYR A 309 8.92 11.15 -25.33
C TYR A 309 9.20 10.42 -23.99
N ALA A 310 9.36 9.08 -24.02
CA ALA A 310 9.86 8.33 -22.88
C ALA A 310 11.40 8.41 -22.81
N LYS A 311 11.94 8.36 -21.59
CA LYS A 311 13.37 8.53 -21.32
C LYS A 311 13.97 7.25 -20.75
N GLN A 312 15.08 6.81 -21.33
CA GLN A 312 15.99 5.90 -20.65
C GLN A 312 16.94 6.75 -19.80
N LEU A 313 16.79 6.68 -18.49
CA LEU A 313 17.60 7.50 -17.58
C LEU A 313 18.97 6.85 -17.38
N THR A 314 19.99 7.69 -17.30
CA THR A 314 21.30 7.32 -16.75
C THR A 314 21.26 7.17 -15.23
N ASP A 315 22.31 6.62 -14.63
CA ASP A 315 22.41 6.51 -13.16
C ASP A 315 22.33 7.88 -12.48
N VAL A 316 22.93 8.90 -13.08
CA VAL A 316 22.96 10.27 -12.55
C VAL A 316 21.56 10.89 -12.62
N GLU A 317 20.84 10.71 -13.72
CA GLU A 317 19.46 11.20 -13.87
C GLU A 317 18.48 10.47 -12.95
N ALA A 318 18.70 9.18 -12.70
CA ALA A 318 17.85 8.39 -11.83
C ALA A 318 18.11 8.61 -10.34
N ALA A 319 19.34 8.96 -9.94
CA ALA A 319 19.76 9.07 -8.55
C ALA A 319 18.79 9.87 -7.64
N PRO A 320 18.23 11.03 -8.05
CA PRO A 320 17.31 11.82 -7.21
C PRO A 320 15.97 11.13 -6.92
N PHE A 321 15.57 10.13 -7.71
CA PHE A 321 14.30 9.43 -7.57
C PHE A 321 14.43 8.14 -6.77
N THR A 322 15.60 7.49 -6.83
CA THR A 322 15.74 6.07 -6.45
C THR A 322 15.93 5.77 -4.97
N ASN A 323 15.73 6.74 -4.08
CA ASN A 323 15.84 6.55 -2.64
C ASN A 323 14.79 7.38 -1.88
N ILE A 324 14.72 7.18 -0.56
CA ILE A 324 13.73 7.83 0.30
C ILE A 324 13.83 9.37 0.33
N SER A 325 14.95 9.97 -0.08
CA SER A 325 15.04 11.44 -0.19
C SER A 325 14.07 12.00 -1.24
N PHE A 326 13.65 11.20 -2.23
CA PHE A 326 12.61 11.59 -3.18
C PHE A 326 11.30 11.94 -2.48
N ILE A 327 11.02 11.42 -1.29
CA ILE A 327 9.82 11.73 -0.49
C ILE A 327 10.16 12.45 0.83
N ASP A 328 11.37 13.01 0.93
CA ASP A 328 11.93 13.56 2.17
C ASP A 328 11.88 12.55 3.35
N GLY A 329 11.97 11.25 3.05
CA GLY A 329 11.68 10.14 3.97
C GLY A 329 12.53 10.12 5.23
N GLU A 330 13.78 10.62 5.16
CA GLU A 330 14.67 10.77 6.32
C GLU A 330 14.06 11.62 7.44
N GLN A 331 13.08 12.47 7.12
CA GLN A 331 12.43 13.36 8.09
C GLN A 331 11.21 12.74 8.77
N TRP A 332 10.68 11.61 8.28
CA TRP A 332 9.37 11.14 8.72
C TRP A 332 9.11 9.63 8.74
N LEU A 333 9.91 8.81 8.05
CA LEU A 333 9.85 7.34 8.15
C LEU A 333 10.53 6.87 9.45
#